data_AF-A0A445DE24-F1
#
_entry.id   AF-A0A445DE24-F1
#
_cell.length_a   1.000
_cell.length_b   1.000
_cell.length_c   1.000
_cell.angle_alpha   90.00
_cell.angle_beta   90.00
_cell.angle_gamma   90.00
#
_symmetry.space_group_name_H-M   'P 1'
#
loop_
_entity.id
_entity.type
_entity.pdbx_description
1 polymer ?
#
loop_
_entity_poly.entity_id
_entity_poly.type
_entity_poly.pdbx_seq_one_letter_code
_entity_poly.pdbx_strand_id
1 'polypeptide(L)'
;MGEVFYWIFTFLLILALLGLLGYQLIMLVDLEFDYINPYDSTSRINQVILPEFIIQGIFCVTNLLAGHWVIFLIGLPCMYYNVRLYIKKEHLADVTEIYNKLNWEKKMRLFKVGHSVLLFVLSVLRMKTFYAFVSEIHLLS
;
A
#
# COMPACT_ATOMS: atom_id res chain seq x y z
N MET A 1 12.90 16.68 16.34
CA MET A 1 11.54 17.02 15.88
C MET A 1 11.23 16.52 14.47
N GLY A 2 12.13 16.69 13.49
CA GLY A 2 11.89 16.24 12.09
C GLY A 2 11.54 14.75 11.92
N GLU A 3 12.14 13.85 12.71
CA GLU A 3 11.82 12.42 12.63
C GLU A 3 10.39 12.07 13.05
N VAL A 4 9.81 12.80 14.00
CA VAL A 4 8.42 12.58 14.44
C VAL A 4 7.46 12.90 13.29
N PHE A 5 7.71 14.00 12.57
CA PHE A 5 6.95 14.37 11.38
C PHE A 5 7.11 13.34 10.26
N TYR A 6 8.30 12.79 10.07
CA TYR A 6 8.54 11.70 9.11
C TYR A 6 7.69 10.47 9.43
N TRP A 7 7.67 10.02 10.69
CA TRP A 7 6.86 8.87 11.11
C TRP A 7 5.37 9.12 10.91
N ILE A 8 4.87 10.29 11.32
CA ILE A 8 3.46 10.69 11.12
C ILE A 8 3.11 10.66 9.63
N PHE A 9 3.95 11.26 8.79
CA PHE A 9 3.73 11.28 7.34
C PHE A 9 3.72 9.87 6.74
N THR A 10 4.66 9.02 7.16
CA THR A 10 4.74 7.62 6.72
C THR A 10 3.50 6.82 7.13
N PHE A 11 2.98 7.02 8.36
CA PHE A 11 1.75 6.40 8.80
C PHE A 11 0.52 6.87 8.00
N LEU A 12 0.44 8.16 7.67
CA LEU A 12 -0.62 8.69 6.81
C LEU A 12 -0.60 8.05 5.42
N LEU A 13 0.59 7.86 4.83
CA LEU A 13 0.73 7.18 3.53
C LEU A 13 0.27 5.72 3.60
N ILE A 14 0.66 4.98 4.65
CA ILE A 14 0.24 3.58 4.82
C ILE A 14 -1.28 3.49 5.05
N LEU A 15 -1.86 4.39 5.84
CA LEU A 15 -3.29 4.44 6.08
C LEU A 15 -4.06 4.73 4.78
N ALA A 16 -3.57 5.67 3.96
CA ALA A 16 -4.15 5.96 2.65
C ALA A 16 -4.07 4.74 1.72
N LEU A 17 -2.95 4.01 1.69
CA LEU A 17 -2.80 2.76 0.93
C LEU A 17 -3.80 1.69 1.37
N LEU A 18 -3.95 1.49 2.69
CA LEU A 18 -4.92 0.54 3.24
C LEU A 18 -6.35 0.95 2.88
N GLY A 19 -6.67 2.24 2.92
CA GLY A 19 -7.98 2.76 2.53
C GLY A 19 -8.29 2.50 1.04
N LEU A 20 -7.34 2.77 0.14
CA LEU A 20 -7.51 2.52 -1.29
C LEU A 20 -7.64 1.01 -1.59
N LEU A 21 -6.78 0.17 -0.99
CA LEU A 21 -6.85 -1.28 -1.15
C LEU A 21 -8.15 -1.85 -0.58
N GLY A 22 -8.61 -1.34 0.56
CA GLY A 22 -9.88 -1.70 1.18
C GLY A 22 -11.07 -1.33 0.29
N TYR A 23 -11.08 -0.12 -0.26
CA TYR A 23 -12.11 0.31 -1.22
C TYR A 23 -12.16 -0.61 -2.44
N GLN A 24 -11.00 -0.95 -3.02
CA GLN A 24 -10.93 -1.87 -4.14
C GLN A 24 -11.45 -3.28 -3.78
N LEU A 25 -11.14 -3.79 -2.57
CA LEU A 25 -11.65 -5.08 -2.11
C LEU A 25 -13.17 -5.08 -1.95
N ILE A 26 -13.75 -4.01 -1.39
CA ILE A 26 -15.20 -3.87 -1.26
C ILE A 26 -15.85 -3.88 -2.64
N MET A 27 -15.32 -3.15 -3.62
CA MET A 27 -15.84 -3.17 -5.00
C MET A 27 -15.76 -4.55 -5.65
N LEU A 28 -14.70 -5.34 -5.38
CA LEU A 28 -14.61 -6.72 -5.87
C LEU A 28 -15.61 -7.66 -5.19
N VAL A 29 -15.89 -7.44 -3.90
CA VAL A 29 -16.87 -8.21 -3.14
C VAL A 29 -18.30 -7.86 -3.58
N ASP A 30 -18.61 -6.58 -3.76
CA ASP A 30 -19.91 -6.14 -4.29
C ASP A 30 -20.16 -6.72 -5.69
N LEU A 31 -19.11 -6.85 -6.49
CA LEU A 31 -19.16 -7.52 -7.80
C LEU A 31 -19.38 -9.04 -7.68
N GLU A 32 -18.76 -9.70 -6.69
CA GLU A 32 -18.91 -11.15 -6.45
C GLU A 32 -20.35 -11.53 -6.07
N PHE A 33 -21.03 -10.65 -5.35
CA PHE A 33 -22.42 -10.83 -4.92
C PHE A 33 -23.45 -10.23 -5.90
N ASP A 34 -23.01 -9.81 -7.08
CA ASP A 34 -23.85 -9.26 -8.16
C ASP A 34 -24.66 -8.00 -7.74
N TYR A 35 -24.16 -7.25 -6.76
CA TYR A 35 -24.79 -6.01 -6.27
C TYR A 35 -24.58 -4.82 -7.21
N ILE A 36 -23.54 -4.86 -8.04
CA ILE A 36 -23.11 -3.75 -8.90
C ILE A 36 -22.72 -4.25 -10.29
N ASN A 37 -22.96 -3.42 -11.30
CA ASN A 37 -22.60 -3.74 -12.67
C ASN A 37 -21.07 -3.92 -12.81
N PRO A 38 -20.58 -4.97 -13.49
CA PRO A 38 -19.16 -5.15 -13.78
C PRO A 38 -18.53 -3.96 -14.51
N TYR A 39 -19.29 -3.24 -15.33
CA TYR A 39 -18.80 -2.04 -16.02
C TYR A 39 -18.46 -0.91 -15.03
N ASP A 40 -19.37 -0.63 -14.10
CA ASP A 40 -19.20 0.43 -13.10
C ASP A 40 -18.06 0.10 -12.12
N SER A 41 -18.00 -1.16 -11.69
CA SER A 41 -16.93 -1.64 -10.79
C SER A 41 -15.55 -1.53 -11.43
N THR A 42 -15.42 -1.97 -12.67
CA THR A 42 -14.16 -1.96 -13.42
C THR A 42 -13.65 -0.53 -13.64
N SER A 43 -14.55 0.40 -14.02
CA SER A 43 -14.20 1.82 -14.19
C SER A 43 -13.73 2.47 -12.88
N ARG A 44 -14.45 2.22 -11.77
CA ARG A 44 -14.08 2.75 -10.46
C ARG A 44 -12.78 2.16 -9.94
N ILE A 45 -12.56 0.85 -10.10
CA ILE A 45 -11.31 0.20 -9.72
C ILE A 45 -10.13 0.81 -10.49
N ASN A 46 -10.28 1.02 -11.80
CA ASN A 46 -9.23 1.60 -12.62
C ASN A 46 -8.84 3.03 -12.21
N GLN A 47 -9.82 3.85 -11.85
CA GLN A 47 -9.57 5.21 -11.33
C GLN A 47 -8.80 5.20 -10.00
N VAL A 48 -8.94 4.13 -9.20
CA VAL A 48 -8.31 4.00 -7.86
C VAL A 48 -6.95 3.30 -7.93
N ILE A 49 -6.63 2.57 -8.99
CA ILE A 49 -5.32 1.92 -9.17
C ILE A 49 -4.20 2.95 -9.36
N LEU A 50 -4.44 4.03 -10.10
CA LEU A 50 -3.46 5.10 -10.29
C LEU A 50 -3.05 5.79 -8.97
N PRO A 51 -3.98 6.27 -8.12
CA PRO A 51 -3.60 6.87 -6.84
C PRO A 51 -2.92 5.86 -5.91
N GLU A 52 -3.28 4.57 -5.93
CA GLU A 52 -2.54 3.54 -5.18
C GLU A 52 -1.06 3.50 -5.58
N PHE A 53 -0.77 3.50 -6.87
CA PHE A 53 0.60 3.42 -7.38
C PHE A 53 1.41 4.67 -7.03
N ILE A 54 0.78 5.84 -7.11
CA ILE A 54 1.40 7.11 -6.76
C ILE A 54 1.76 7.13 -5.26
N ILE A 55 0.82 6.76 -4.38
CA ILE A 55 1.07 6.76 -2.93
C ILE A 55 2.14 5.72 -2.55
N GLN A 56 2.12 4.54 -3.18
CA GLN A 56 3.16 3.51 -2.96
C GLN A 56 4.55 4.02 -3.41
N GLY A 57 4.61 4.76 -4.52
CA GLY A 57 5.83 5.39 -5.01
C GLY A 57 6.34 6.46 -4.04
N ILE A 58 5.48 7.36 -3.58
CA ILE A 58 5.82 8.39 -2.58
C ILE A 58 6.32 7.75 -1.30
N PHE A 59 5.68 6.68 -0.83
CA PHE A 59 6.11 5.92 0.34
C PHE A 59 7.53 5.36 0.16
N CYS A 60 7.82 4.72 -0.97
CA CYS A 60 9.15 4.16 -1.24
C CYS A 60 10.22 5.25 -1.34
N VAL A 61 9.95 6.35 -2.05
CA VAL A 61 10.89 7.49 -2.17
C VAL A 61 11.16 8.14 -0.81
N THR A 62 10.12 8.32 0.00
CA THR A 62 10.23 8.91 1.35
C THR A 62 11.11 8.03 2.26
N ASN A 63 10.93 6.70 2.23
CA ASN A 63 11.78 5.78 2.99
C ASN A 63 13.23 5.72 2.49
N LEU A 64 13.45 5.90 1.18
CA LEU A 64 14.78 5.97 0.58
C LEU A 64 15.52 7.24 1.03
N LEU A 65 14.86 8.41 0.96
CA LEU A 65 15.43 9.69 1.36
C LEU A 65 15.72 9.76 2.87
N ALA A 66 14.90 9.11 3.69
CA ALA A 66 15.12 9.02 5.13
C ALA A 66 16.19 7.99 5.55
N GLY A 67 16.75 7.23 4.60
CA GLY A 67 17.80 6.23 4.89
C GLY A 67 17.29 4.97 5.58
N HIS A 68 15.99 4.68 5.53
CA HIS A 68 15.40 3.48 6.10
C HIS A 68 15.42 2.30 5.09
N TRP A 69 16.63 1.83 4.79
CA TRP A 69 16.90 0.81 3.77
C TRP A 69 16.11 -0.48 3.94
N VAL A 70 15.89 -0.95 5.17
CA VAL A 70 15.19 -2.21 5.44
C VAL A 70 13.70 -2.12 5.05
N ILE A 71 13.03 -1.02 5.41
CA ILE A 71 11.61 -0.80 5.09
C ILE A 71 11.46 -0.61 3.58
N PHE A 72 12.39 0.13 2.96
CA PHE A 72 12.44 0.30 1.51
C PHE A 72 12.63 -1.01 0.74
N LEU A 73 13.56 -1.87 1.17
CA LEU A 73 13.82 -3.18 0.55
C LEU A 73 12.61 -4.10 0.63
N ILE A 74 11.85 -4.04 1.73
CA ILE A 74 10.60 -4.81 1.87
C ILE A 74 9.49 -4.24 0.98
N GLY A 75 9.41 -2.92 0.79
CA GLY A 75 8.42 -2.28 -0.08
C GLY A 75 8.71 -2.38 -1.58
N LEU A 76 9.98 -2.59 -1.96
CA LEU A 76 10.46 -2.67 -3.34
C LEU A 76 9.77 -3.74 -4.20
N PRO A 77 9.58 -4.99 -3.74
CA PRO A 77 8.85 -6.01 -4.48
C PRO A 77 7.43 -5.58 -4.89
N CYS A 78 6.71 -4.90 -3.98
CA CYS A 78 5.37 -4.40 -4.25
C CYS A 78 5.40 -3.27 -5.30
N MET A 79 6.35 -2.33 -5.16
CA MET A 79 6.54 -1.25 -6.13
C MET A 79 6.91 -1.78 -7.52
N TYR A 80 7.83 -2.74 -7.59
CA TYR A 80 8.24 -3.37 -8.85
C TYR A 80 7.08 -4.08 -9.54
N TYR A 81 6.25 -4.79 -8.78
CA TYR A 81 5.05 -5.43 -9.30
C TYR A 81 4.07 -4.41 -9.91
N ASN A 82 3.80 -3.32 -9.18
CA ASN A 82 2.91 -2.24 -9.64
C ASN A 82 3.47 -1.56 -10.91
N VAL A 83 4.76 -1.25 -10.94
CA VAL A 83 5.42 -0.64 -12.12
C VAL A 83 5.39 -1.57 -13.33
N ARG A 84 5.64 -2.87 -13.14
CA ARG A 84 5.55 -3.86 -14.22
C ARG A 84 4.13 -3.89 -14.81
N LEU A 85 3.11 -3.87 -13.95
CA LEU A 85 1.71 -3.88 -14.36
C LEU A 85 1.34 -2.60 -15.14
N TYR A 86 1.88 -1.45 -14.70
CA TYR A 86 1.72 -0.18 -15.40
C TYR A 86 2.33 -0.20 -16.80
N ILE A 87 3.59 -0.66 -16.94
CA ILE A 87 4.31 -0.74 -18.22
C ILE A 87 3.59 -1.67 -19.20
N LYS A 88 3.06 -2.79 -18.71
CA LYS A 88 2.31 -3.75 -19.54
C LYS A 88 0.91 -3.28 -19.92
N LYS A 89 0.44 -2.14 -19.40
CA LYS A 89 -0.95 -1.65 -19.52
C LYS A 89 -2.02 -2.65 -19.03
N GLU A 90 -1.60 -3.67 -18.28
CA GLU A 90 -2.46 -4.68 -17.63
C GLU A 90 -3.05 -4.15 -16.30
N HIS A 91 -2.90 -2.86 -16.00
CA HIS A 91 -3.50 -2.22 -14.84
C HIS A 91 -5.02 -2.00 -15.01
N LEU A 92 -5.50 -2.04 -16.24
CA LEU A 92 -6.92 -1.96 -16.59
C LEU A 92 -7.54 -3.33 -16.39
N ALA A 93 -8.51 -3.42 -15.50
CA ALA A 93 -9.37 -4.60 -15.48
C ALA A 93 -10.29 -4.56 -16.72
N ASP A 94 -10.47 -5.69 -17.40
CA ASP A 94 -11.43 -5.82 -18.49
C ASP A 94 -12.72 -6.44 -17.95
N VAL A 95 -13.85 -5.82 -18.28
CA VAL A 95 -15.20 -6.24 -17.88
C VAL A 95 -15.49 -7.68 -18.31
N THR A 96 -14.91 -8.12 -19.43
CA THR A 96 -15.14 -9.47 -19.97
C THR A 96 -14.36 -10.57 -19.23
N GLU A 97 -13.24 -10.22 -18.58
CA GLU A 97 -12.37 -11.17 -17.88
C GLU A 97 -12.45 -11.06 -16.35
N ILE A 98 -13.12 -10.02 -15.82
CA ILE A 98 -13.16 -9.71 -14.39
C ILE A 98 -13.65 -10.90 -13.56
N TYR A 99 -14.69 -11.62 -13.99
CA TYR A 99 -15.23 -12.77 -13.26
C TYR A 99 -14.27 -13.97 -13.26
N ASN A 100 -13.57 -14.22 -14.37
CA ASN A 100 -12.59 -15.30 -14.45
C ASN A 100 -11.35 -15.03 -13.59
N LYS A 101 -10.95 -13.76 -13.46
CA LYS A 101 -9.78 -13.32 -12.70
C LYS A 101 -10.12 -12.86 -11.27
N LEU A 102 -11.39 -12.80 -10.90
CA LEU A 102 -11.88 -12.21 -9.65
C LEU A 102 -11.20 -12.78 -8.40
N ASN A 103 -11.16 -14.11 -8.30
CA ASN A 103 -10.52 -14.79 -7.16
C ASN A 103 -9.01 -14.50 -7.08
N TRP A 104 -8.34 -14.34 -8.22
CA TRP A 104 -6.92 -14.02 -8.28
C TRP A 104 -6.66 -12.56 -7.88
N GLU A 105 -7.42 -11.62 -8.44
CA GLU A 105 -7.35 -10.19 -8.11
C GLU A 105 -7.60 -9.94 -6.62
N LYS A 106 -8.64 -10.58 -6.05
CA LYS A 106 -8.94 -10.51 -4.61
C LYS A 106 -7.78 -11.01 -3.76
N LYS A 107 -7.19 -12.15 -4.12
CA LYS A 107 -6.06 -12.74 -3.38
C LYS A 107 -4.81 -11.87 -3.46
N MET A 108 -4.52 -11.29 -4.63
CA MET A 108 -3.41 -10.36 -4.82
C MET A 108 -3.59 -9.08 -3.99
N ARG A 109 -4.80 -8.50 -3.98
CA ARG A 109 -5.09 -7.30 -3.18
C ARG A 109 -5.06 -7.58 -1.68
N LEU A 110 -5.56 -8.74 -1.24
CA LEU A 110 -5.41 -9.19 0.15
C LEU A 110 -3.95 -9.36 0.55
N PHE A 111 -3.10 -9.90 -0.33
CA PHE A 111 -1.67 -9.99 -0.08
C PHE A 111 -1.03 -8.59 0.05
N LYS A 112 -1.41 -7.63 -0.80
CA LYS A 112 -0.97 -6.23 -0.68
C LYS A 112 -1.41 -5.57 0.62
N VAL A 113 -2.63 -5.85 1.10
CA VAL A 113 -3.11 -5.38 2.40
C VAL A 113 -2.25 -5.98 3.52
N GLY A 114 -2.05 -7.30 3.53
CA GLY A 114 -1.19 -7.96 4.52
C GLY A 114 0.24 -7.42 4.52
N HIS A 115 0.79 -7.15 3.33
CA HIS A 115 2.09 -6.50 3.17
C HIS A 115 2.11 -5.08 3.75
N SER A 116 1.09 -4.28 3.48
CA SER A 116 0.97 -2.91 4.00
C SER A 116 0.81 -2.88 5.53
N VAL A 117 0.08 -3.84 6.10
CA VAL A 117 -0.02 -4.02 7.56
C VAL A 117 1.33 -4.43 8.17
N LEU A 118 2.07 -5.32 7.50
CA LEU A 118 3.41 -5.70 7.95
C LEU A 118 4.36 -4.48 7.94
N LEU A 119 4.33 -3.66 6.88
CA LEU A 119 5.09 -2.41 6.81
C LEU A 119 4.69 -1.43 7.92
N PHE A 120 3.40 -1.34 8.25
CA PHE A 120 2.90 -0.53 9.37
C PHE A 120 3.50 -1.00 10.70
N VAL A 121 3.43 -2.30 11.01
CA VAL A 121 3.96 -2.86 12.25
C VAL A 121 5.47 -2.63 12.35
N LEU A 122 6.22 -2.87 11.28
CA LEU A 122 7.66 -2.61 11.24
C LEU A 122 8.00 -1.14 11.48
N SER A 123 7.19 -0.23 10.93
CA SER A 123 7.33 1.22 11.14
C SER A 123 7.14 1.60 12.61
N VAL A 124 6.10 1.08 13.26
CA VAL A 124 5.85 1.29 14.71
C VAL A 124 6.98 0.72 15.57
N LEU A 125 7.48 -0.48 15.26
CA LEU A 125 8.56 -1.10 16.02
C LEU A 125 9.85 -0.27 15.94
N ARG A 126 10.20 0.20 14.75
CA ARG A 126 11.37 1.07 14.54
C ARG A 126 11.26 2.39 15.29
N MET A 127 10.06 2.99 15.27
CA MET A 127 9.77 4.18 16.07
C MET A 127 10.04 3.91 17.56
N LYS A 128 9.47 2.83 18.14
CA LYS A 128 9.68 2.49 19.56
C LYS A 128 11.15 2.30 19.94
N THR A 129 11.90 1.56 19.14
CA THR A 129 13.34 1.35 19.37
C THR A 129 14.11 2.67 19.35
N PHE A 130 13.77 3.58 18.44
CA PHE A 130 14.38 4.90 18.37
C PHE A 130 14.10 5.73 19.63
N TYR A 131 12.84 5.80 20.08
CA TYR A 131 12.49 6.53 21.31
C TYR A 131 13.18 5.95 22.56
N ALA A 132 13.29 4.62 22.66
CA ALA A 132 13.99 3.97 23.76
C ALA A 132 15.48 4.38 23.80
N PHE A 133 16.16 4.34 22.65
CA PHE A 133 17.56 4.76 22.54
C PHE A 133 17.78 6.24 22.91
N VAL A 134 16.90 7.14 22.44
CA VAL A 134 16.96 8.57 22.79
C VAL A 134 16.75 8.79 24.29
N SER A 135 15.84 8.03 24.91
CA SER A 135 15.58 8.13 26.34
C SER A 135 16.75 7.67 27.21
N GLU A 136 17.49 6.63 26.79
CA GLU A 136 18.70 6.17 27.48
C GLU A 136 19.82 7.22 27.42
N ILE A 137 20.02 7.86 26.27
CA ILE A 137 21.03 8.93 26.13
C ILE A 137 20.72 10.10 27.06
N HIS A 138 19.45 10.50 27.15
CA HIS A 138 19.07 11.64 27.99
C HIS A 138 19.18 11.34 29.49
N LEU A 139 19.07 10.07 29.90
CA LEU A 139 19.30 9.64 31.28
C LEU A 139 20.79 9.54 31.65
N LEU A 140 21.68 9.50 30.65
CA LEU A 140 23.14 9.42 30.82
C LEU A 140 23.86 10.79 30.73
N SER A 141 23.14 11.88 30.43
CA SER A 141 23.67 13.27 30.39
C SER A 141 23.16 14.10 31.55
#